data_AF-A0A662BPF6-F1
#
_entry.id   AF-A0A662BPF6-F1
#
_cell.length_a   1.000
_cell.length_b   1.000
_cell.length_c   1.000
_cell.angle_alpha   90.00
_cell.angle_beta   90.00
_cell.angle_gamma   90.00
#
_symmetry.space_group_name_H-M   'P 1'
#
loop_
_entity.id
_entity.type
_entity.pdbx_description
1 polymer ?
#
loop_
_entity_poly.entity_id
_entity_poly.type
_entity_poly.pdbx_seq_one_letter_code
_entity_poly.pdbx_strand_id
1 'polypeptide(L)'
;GRMGGDHYCEAFGPAIFDVEKPLTKPGIGVDQLPDHIRLSKILTGNDLGQLANIKILPDDDAIEQAKKISGDNKEVSIHKLAKKLIAEGKVKEALTLLMTLDL
;
A
#
# COMPACT_ATOMS: atom_id res chain seq x y z
N GLY A 1 25.17 -50.35 9.18
CA GLY A 1 25.04 -49.45 8.02
C GLY A 1 23.63 -49.60 7.47
N ARG A 2 22.92 -48.49 7.25
CA ARG A 2 21.59 -48.51 6.63
C ARG A 2 21.74 -48.28 5.13
N MET A 3 21.71 -49.36 4.38
CA MET A 3 21.34 -49.46 2.96
C MET A 3 20.18 -50.47 2.95
N GLY A 4 19.11 -50.36 2.18
CA GLY A 4 18.73 -49.45 1.11
C GLY A 4 17.48 -50.04 0.46
N GLY A 5 16.69 -49.19 -0.19
CA GLY A 5 15.65 -49.65 -1.13
C GLY A 5 14.23 -49.36 -0.70
N ASP A 6 13.81 -48.09 -0.78
CA ASP A 6 12.40 -47.78 -1.03
C ASP A 6 12.28 -47.39 -2.51
N HIS A 7 11.85 -48.37 -3.29
CA HIS A 7 11.38 -48.18 -4.65
C HIS A 7 10.13 -47.31 -4.62
N TYR A 8 10.24 -46.07 -5.07
CA TYR A 8 9.11 -45.36 -5.67
C TYR A 8 9.60 -44.73 -6.96
N CYS A 9 9.41 -45.48 -8.06
CA CYS A 9 9.38 -44.92 -9.40
C CYS A 9 7.95 -45.06 -9.92
N GLU A 10 7.59 -44.10 -10.77
CA GLU A 10 6.39 -44.04 -11.61
C GLU A 10 5.14 -43.42 -10.97
N ALA A 11 5.25 -42.13 -10.62
CA ALA A 11 4.13 -41.21 -10.81
C ALA A 11 4.23 -40.64 -12.24
N PHE A 12 3.54 -41.32 -13.14
CA PHE A 12 3.28 -40.91 -14.52
C PHE A 12 2.41 -39.65 -14.52
N GLY A 13 2.80 -38.62 -15.27
CA GLY A 13 1.94 -37.49 -15.59
C GLY A 13 2.68 -36.16 -15.59
N PRO A 14 2.82 -35.47 -16.74
CA PRO A 14 3.20 -34.07 -16.75
C PRO A 14 2.04 -33.26 -16.16
N ALA A 15 1.93 -33.26 -14.84
CA ALA A 15 1.09 -32.33 -14.11
C ALA A 15 1.80 -30.97 -14.14
N ILE A 16 1.80 -30.34 -15.31
CA ILE A 16 2.05 -28.91 -15.45
C ILE A 16 0.83 -28.24 -14.82
N PHE A 17 0.82 -28.21 -13.49
CA PHE A 17 0.02 -27.25 -12.76
C PHE A 17 0.65 -25.90 -13.08
N ASP A 18 0.08 -25.22 -14.07
CA ASP A 18 0.21 -23.77 -14.17
C ASP A 18 -0.49 -23.20 -12.94
N VAL A 19 0.25 -23.15 -11.83
CA VAL A 19 -0.18 -22.41 -10.65
C VAL A 19 -0.02 -20.95 -11.05
N GLU A 20 -1.10 -20.37 -11.55
CA GLU A 20 -1.24 -18.93 -11.69
C GLU A 20 -0.83 -18.33 -10.34
N LYS A 21 0.38 -17.76 -10.26
CA LYS A 21 0.84 -17.11 -9.04
C LYS A 21 -0.27 -16.18 -8.63
N PRO A 22 -0.83 -16.30 -7.41
CA PRO A 22 -1.84 -15.36 -6.97
C PRO A 22 -1.18 -14.01 -7.10
N LEU A 23 -1.68 -13.22 -8.05
CA LEU A 23 -1.27 -11.85 -8.28
C LEU A 23 -1.75 -11.08 -7.06
N THR A 24 -1.07 -11.28 -5.92
CA THR A 24 -1.11 -10.43 -4.75
C THR A 24 -0.54 -9.12 -5.25
N LYS A 25 -1.39 -8.34 -5.94
CA LYS A 25 -0.96 -7.12 -6.63
C LYS A 25 -0.17 -6.33 -5.57
N PRO A 26 1.13 -6.10 -5.78
CA PRO A 26 1.91 -5.37 -4.80
C PRO A 26 1.20 -4.03 -4.61
N GLY A 27 1.02 -3.61 -3.36
CA GLY A 27 0.65 -2.22 -3.11
C GLY A 27 1.69 -1.30 -3.76
N ILE A 28 1.37 -0.03 -3.90
CA ILE A 28 2.29 0.99 -4.44
C ILE A 28 3.66 0.98 -3.74
N GLY A 29 3.70 0.52 -2.48
CA GLY A 29 4.91 0.49 -1.67
C GLY A 29 5.18 1.86 -1.05
N VAL A 30 5.91 1.87 0.08
CA VAL A 30 6.29 3.12 0.75
C VAL A 30 7.22 3.99 -0.12
N ASP A 31 7.80 3.40 -1.16
CA ASP A 31 8.74 4.09 -2.04
C ASP A 31 8.07 5.04 -3.04
N GLN A 32 6.86 4.69 -3.48
CA GLN A 32 6.03 5.57 -4.32
C GLN A 32 5.32 6.68 -3.53
N LEU A 33 5.46 6.70 -2.20
CA LEU A 33 4.92 7.80 -1.40
C LEU A 33 5.89 8.99 -1.44
N PRO A 34 5.37 10.21 -1.61
CA PRO A 34 6.19 11.42 -1.63
C PRO A 34 6.89 11.69 -0.29
N ASP A 35 8.01 12.41 -0.34
CA ASP A 35 8.94 12.58 0.77
C ASP A 35 8.31 13.25 2.00
N HIS A 36 7.37 14.20 1.85
CA HIS A 36 6.68 14.83 2.98
C HIS A 36 5.82 13.84 3.78
N ILE A 37 5.31 12.79 3.13
CA ILE A 37 4.58 11.71 3.81
C ILE A 37 5.56 10.80 4.54
N ARG A 38 6.64 10.37 3.85
CA ARG A 38 7.67 9.48 4.44
C ARG A 38 8.43 10.13 5.60
N LEU A 39 8.71 11.43 5.50
CA LEU A 39 9.42 12.23 6.50
C LEU A 39 8.48 12.91 7.51
N SER A 40 7.17 12.63 7.43
CA SER A 40 6.20 13.19 8.36
C SER A 40 6.50 12.75 9.79
N LYS A 41 6.58 13.71 10.73
CA LYS A 41 6.72 13.43 12.17
C LYS A 41 5.42 12.96 12.84
N ILE A 42 4.30 12.98 12.13
CA ILE A 42 2.97 12.72 12.69
C ILE A 42 2.49 11.29 12.37
N LEU A 43 2.79 10.84 11.15
CA LEU A 43 2.50 9.49 10.67
C LEU A 43 3.52 8.50 11.26
N THR A 44 3.06 7.32 11.65
CA THR A 44 3.91 6.25 12.16
C THR A 44 4.28 5.27 11.05
N GLY A 45 5.28 4.41 11.27
CA GLY A 45 5.64 3.37 10.30
C GLY A 45 4.48 2.44 9.92
N ASN A 46 3.55 2.19 10.85
CA ASN A 46 2.33 1.43 10.56
C ASN A 46 1.35 2.20 9.65
N ASP A 47 1.25 3.52 9.82
CA ASP A 47 0.44 4.38 8.95
C ASP A 47 1.01 4.40 7.52
N LEU A 48 2.34 4.50 7.40
CA LEU A 48 3.04 4.41 6.11
C LEU A 48 2.86 3.04 5.44
N GLY A 49 2.91 1.96 6.22
CA GLY A 49 2.66 0.61 5.71
C GLY A 49 1.22 0.45 5.19
N GLN A 50 0.24 1.04 5.87
CA GLN A 50 -1.14 1.06 5.39
C GLN A 50 -1.29 1.85 4.09
N LEU A 51 -0.70 3.05 4.02
CA LEU A 51 -0.69 3.86 2.80
C LEU A 51 0.03 3.14 1.63
N ALA A 52 1.12 2.44 1.92
CA ALA A 52 1.85 1.65 0.94
C ALA A 52 1.08 0.43 0.41
N ASN A 53 0.08 -0.04 1.17
CA ASN A 53 -0.76 -1.18 0.79
C ASN A 53 -1.86 -0.81 -0.21
N ILE A 54 -2.07 0.49 -0.49
CA ILE A 54 -3.04 0.92 -1.48
C ILE A 54 -2.54 0.51 -2.88
N LYS A 55 -3.41 -0.02 -3.73
CA LYS A 55 -3.05 -0.43 -5.11
C LYS A 55 -3.21 0.67 -6.14
N ILE A 56 -3.98 1.71 -5.80
CA ILE A 56 -4.44 2.73 -6.71
C ILE A 56 -4.22 4.07 -6.03
N LEU A 57 -3.34 4.89 -6.62
CA LEU A 57 -3.19 6.29 -6.24
C LEU A 57 -4.47 7.05 -6.61
N PRO A 58 -4.89 8.03 -5.81
CA PRO A 58 -5.97 8.91 -6.21
C PRO A 58 -5.59 9.68 -7.47
N ASP A 59 -6.58 9.89 -8.34
CA ASP A 59 -6.44 10.70 -9.56
C ASP A 59 -6.15 12.16 -9.20
N ASP A 60 -5.43 12.86 -10.07
CA ASP A 60 -5.13 14.30 -9.94
C ASP A 60 -6.40 15.13 -9.72
N ASP A 61 -7.51 14.81 -10.41
CA ASP A 61 -8.78 15.51 -10.24
C ASP A 61 -9.34 15.36 -8.80
N ALA A 62 -9.22 14.16 -8.22
CA ALA A 62 -9.66 13.92 -6.84
C ALA A 62 -8.78 14.67 -5.82
N ILE A 63 -7.48 14.78 -6.09
CA ILE A 63 -6.55 15.55 -5.26
C ILE A 63 -6.90 17.04 -5.35
N GLU A 64 -7.14 17.58 -6.54
CA GLU A 64 -7.48 18.98 -6.74
C GLU A 64 -8.83 19.35 -6.09
N GLN A 65 -9.83 18.47 -6.18
CA GLN A 65 -11.09 18.64 -5.46
C GLN A 65 -10.89 18.65 -3.94
N ALA A 66 -10.12 17.70 -3.41
CA ALA A 66 -9.82 17.64 -1.97
C ALA A 66 -9.05 18.87 -1.50
N LYS A 67 -8.14 19.42 -2.32
CA LYS A 67 -7.40 20.66 -2.05
C LYS A 67 -8.33 21.86 -1.98
N LYS A 68 -9.29 21.96 -2.90
CA LYS A 68 -10.29 23.04 -2.93
C LYS A 68 -11.17 23.05 -1.69
N ILE A 69 -11.48 21.86 -1.15
CA ILE A 69 -12.25 21.68 0.08
C ILE A 69 -11.38 21.96 1.32
N SER A 70 -10.12 21.53 1.29
CA SER A 70 -9.21 21.64 2.43
C SER A 70 -8.62 23.05 2.60
N GLY A 71 -8.52 23.85 1.54
CA GLY A 71 -8.04 25.23 1.60
C GLY A 71 -6.60 25.36 2.15
N ASP A 72 -6.27 26.53 2.70
CA ASP A 72 -4.97 26.88 3.32
C ASP A 72 -4.76 26.21 4.70
N ASN A 73 -5.21 24.96 4.84
CA ASN A 73 -5.02 24.21 6.05
C ASN A 73 -3.54 23.88 6.23
N LYS A 74 -3.02 24.14 7.44
CA LYS A 74 -1.62 23.84 7.79
C LYS A 74 -1.33 22.35 7.59
N GLU A 75 -0.15 22.06 7.04
CA GLU A 75 0.42 20.72 6.85
C GLU A 75 0.20 19.80 8.07
N VAL A 76 0.49 20.31 9.25
CA VAL A 76 0.31 19.60 10.53
C VAL A 76 -1.13 19.12 10.75
N SER A 77 -2.12 19.92 10.38
CA SER A 77 -3.54 19.57 10.51
C SER A 77 -3.93 18.48 9.52
N ILE A 78 -3.45 18.58 8.28
CA ILE A 78 -3.69 17.58 7.23
C ILE A 78 -3.10 16.22 7.64
N HIS A 79 -1.87 16.17 8.13
CA HIS A 79 -1.28 14.92 8.61
C HIS A 79 -2.04 14.32 9.81
N LYS A 80 -2.57 15.14 10.72
CA LYS A 80 -3.40 14.66 11.83
C LYS A 80 -4.73 14.09 11.35
N LEU A 81 -5.38 14.74 10.38
CA LEU A 81 -6.62 14.25 9.77
C LEU A 81 -6.37 12.95 9.01
N ALA A 82 -5.30 12.89 8.23
CA ALA A 82 -4.89 11.68 7.53
C ALA A 82 -4.65 10.52 8.50
N LYS A 83 -3.96 10.75 9.62
CA LYS A 83 -3.79 9.73 10.67
C LYS A 83 -5.12 9.22 11.22
N LYS A 84 -6.09 10.10 11.42
CA LYS A 84 -7.43 9.73 11.89
C LYS A 84 -8.18 8.90 10.84
N LEU A 85 -8.09 9.29 9.56
CA LEU A 85 -8.69 8.56 8.44
C LEU A 85 -8.08 7.16 8.29
N ILE A 86 -6.76 7.02 8.45
CA ILE A 86 -6.08 5.72 8.46
C ILE A 86 -6.61 4.84 9.60
N ALA A 87 -6.79 5.41 10.81
CA ALA A 87 -7.37 4.69 11.94
C ALA A 87 -8.84 4.28 11.72
N GLU A 88 -9.61 5.04 10.91
CA GLU A 88 -10.96 4.67 10.45
C GLU A 88 -10.95 3.63 9.31
N GLY A 89 -9.78 3.19 8.82
CA GLY A 89 -9.64 2.29 7.67
C GLY A 89 -9.82 2.99 6.31
N LYS A 90 -9.99 4.32 6.30
CA LYS A 90 -10.12 5.17 5.11
C LYS A 90 -8.76 5.59 4.58
N VAL A 91 -7.90 4.62 4.31
CA VAL A 91 -6.51 4.83 3.89
C VAL A 91 -6.44 5.57 2.54
N LYS A 92 -7.37 5.30 1.62
CA LYS A 92 -7.44 5.98 0.32
C LYS A 92 -7.69 7.48 0.47
N GLU A 93 -8.67 7.87 1.30
CA GLU A 93 -8.98 9.28 1.56
C GLU A 93 -7.83 9.99 2.27
N ALA A 94 -7.18 9.30 3.21
CA ALA A 94 -6.00 9.81 3.88
C ALA A 94 -4.86 10.12 2.90
N LEU A 95 -4.62 9.23 1.93
CA LEU A 95 -3.62 9.45 0.88
C LEU A 95 -3.98 10.65 0.01
N THR A 96 -5.23 10.74 -0.48
CA THR A 96 -5.68 11.89 -1.29
C THR A 96 -5.46 13.20 -0.57
N LEU A 97 -5.79 13.25 0.73
CA LEU A 97 -5.59 14.43 1.56
C LEU A 97 -4.11 14.77 1.75
N LEU A 98 -3.24 13.78 1.91
CA LEU A 98 -1.80 14.01 2.02
C LEU A 98 -1.18 14.49 0.70
N MET A 99 -1.74 14.08 -0.43
CA MET A 99 -1.27 14.50 -1.76
C MET A 99 -1.63 15.96 -2.08
N THR A 100 -2.63 16.56 -1.42
CA THR A 100 -2.95 17.98 -1.63
C THR A 100 -1.84 18.94 -1.17
N LEU A 101 -0.90 18.42 -0.37
CA LEU A 101 0.23 19.17 0.19
C LEU A 101 1.41 19.32 -0.77
N ASP A 102 1.48 18.47 -1.79
CA ASP A 102 2.63 18.31 -2.69
C ASP A 102 2.57 19.18 -3.94
N LEU A 103 1.39 19.71 -4.30
CA LEU A 103 1.14 20.55 -5.48
C LEU A 103 1.17 22.05 -5.19
#